data_AF-A0A1G0LVD6-F1
#
_entry.id   AF-A0A1G0LVD6-F1
#
_cell.length_a   1.000
_cell.length_b   1.000
_cell.length_c   1.000
_cell.angle_alpha   90.00
_cell.angle_beta   90.00
_cell.angle_gamma   90.00
#
_symmetry.space_group_name_H-M   'P 1'
#
loop_
_entity.id
_entity.type
_entity.pdbx_description
1 polymer ?
#
loop_
_entity_poly.entity_id
_entity_poly.type
_entity_poly.pdbx_seq_one_letter_code
_entity_poly.pdbx_strand_id
1 'polypeptide(L)'
;MQALLQGITVTPAQQARMDSIVAAFSAQMPAFTPGQMPDSASRARRRELTARQDSTVRAVLTPEQQQVWDRNAANMPQRRPGGGGPGE
;
A
#
# COMPACT_ATOMS: atom_id res chain seq x y z
N MET A 1 -2.06 3.05 -2.41
CA MET A 1 -3.45 2.58 -2.42
C MET A 1 -4.34 3.18 -3.50
N GLN A 2 -4.44 4.51 -3.66
CA GLN A 2 -5.42 5.11 -4.59
C GLN A 2 -5.27 4.63 -6.05
N ALA A 3 -4.03 4.41 -6.50
CA ALA A 3 -3.75 3.83 -7.82
C ALA A 3 -3.99 2.31 -7.91
N LEU A 4 -4.02 1.58 -6.78
CA LEU A 4 -4.40 0.14 -6.76
C LEU A 4 -5.91 -0.05 -6.93
N LEU A 5 -6.69 0.92 -6.49
CA LEU A 5 -8.15 0.96 -6.61
C LEU A 5 -8.66 1.52 -7.94
N GLN A 6 -7.77 1.89 -8.86
CA GLN A 6 -8.17 2.43 -10.16
C GLN A 6 -8.99 1.41 -10.95
N GLY A 7 -10.20 1.78 -11.36
CA GLY A 7 -11.12 0.87 -12.04
C GLY A 7 -11.80 -0.17 -11.14
N ILE A 8 -11.65 -0.06 -9.82
CA ILE A 8 -12.34 -0.91 -8.84
C ILE A 8 -13.53 -0.12 -8.28
N THR A 9 -14.75 -0.58 -8.55
CA THR A 9 -15.95 -0.03 -7.93
C THR A 9 -16.09 -0.54 -6.51
N VAL A 10 -15.65 0.24 -5.53
CA VAL A 10 -15.71 -0.11 -4.11
C VAL A 10 -17.11 0.20 -3.56
N THR A 11 -17.76 -0.75 -2.90
CA THR A 11 -19.05 -0.49 -2.25
C THR A 11 -18.87 0.31 -0.95
N PRO A 12 -19.89 1.01 -0.44
CA PRO A 12 -19.80 1.74 0.83
C PRO A 12 -19.37 0.86 2.01
N ALA A 13 -19.84 -0.40 2.04
CA ALA A 13 -19.47 -1.36 3.06
C ALA A 13 -17.99 -1.79 2.97
N GLN A 14 -17.46 -1.98 1.75
CA GLN A 14 -16.04 -2.25 1.54
C GLN A 14 -15.18 -1.05 1.90
N GLN A 15 -15.60 0.16 1.50
CA GLN A 15 -14.92 1.40 1.82
C GLN A 15 -14.78 1.59 3.34
N ALA A 16 -15.87 1.41 4.11
CA ALA A 16 -15.82 1.51 5.56
C ALA A 16 -14.83 0.52 6.22
N ARG A 17 -14.75 -0.72 5.70
CA ARG A 17 -13.76 -1.70 6.16
C ARG A 17 -12.34 -1.28 5.80
N MET A 18 -12.13 -0.78 4.58
CA MET A 18 -10.84 -0.29 4.12
C MET A 18 -10.36 0.88 4.97
N ASP A 19 -11.21 1.87 5.22
CA ASP A 19 -10.91 3.02 6.09
C ASP A 19 -10.53 2.58 7.51
N SER A 20 -11.25 1.59 8.06
CA SER A 20 -10.91 1.02 9.37
C SER A 20 -9.53 0.35 9.37
N ILE A 21 -9.19 -0.39 8.31
CA ILE A 21 -7.85 -0.96 8.10
C ILE A 21 -6.81 0.16 8.02
N VAL A 22 -7.02 1.19 7.19
CA VAL A 22 -6.09 2.32 7.06
C VAL A 22 -5.85 2.99 8.40
N ALA A 23 -6.91 3.27 9.16
CA ALA A 23 -6.81 3.91 10.46
C ALA A 23 -5.98 3.07 11.44
N ALA A 24 -6.21 1.76 11.48
CA ALA A 24 -5.46 0.84 12.33
C ALA A 24 -3.96 0.77 11.96
N PHE A 25 -3.64 0.77 10.67
CA PHE A 25 -2.24 0.78 10.20
C PHE A 25 -1.58 2.15 10.39
N SER A 26 -2.33 3.24 10.21
CA SER A 26 -1.83 4.60 10.44
C SER A 26 -1.49 4.84 11.91
N ALA A 27 -2.26 4.27 12.85
CA ALA A 27 -1.94 4.30 14.27
C ALA A 27 -0.64 3.55 14.61
N GLN A 28 -0.27 2.55 13.80
CA GLN A 28 0.96 1.77 13.95
C GLN A 28 2.16 2.38 13.21
N MET A 29 1.94 3.40 12.36
CA MET A 29 3.02 4.03 11.64
C MET A 29 3.88 4.89 12.59
N PRO A 30 5.22 4.77 12.52
CA PRO A 30 6.09 5.62 13.32
C PRO A 30 5.92 7.08 12.89
N ALA A 31 5.78 7.96 13.88
CA ALA A 31 5.65 9.40 13.68
C ALA A 31 6.70 9.89 12.68
N PHE A 32 6.25 10.65 11.68
CA PHE A 32 7.14 11.29 10.73
C PHE A 32 7.46 12.68 11.25
N THR A 33 8.75 12.94 11.49
CA THR A 33 9.22 14.29 11.79
C THR A 33 9.51 15.01 10.47
N PRO A 34 8.72 16.03 10.07
CA PRO A 34 9.00 16.79 8.87
C PRO A 34 10.39 17.43 8.97
N GLY A 35 11.19 17.35 7.91
CA GLY A 35 12.57 17.85 7.91
C GLY A 35 13.63 16.85 8.35
N GLN A 36 13.24 15.67 8.86
CA GLN A 36 14.17 14.58 9.18
C GLN A 36 13.88 13.36 8.32
N MET A 37 14.86 12.91 7.54
CA MET A 37 14.71 11.67 6.79
C MET A 37 14.53 10.50 7.78
N PRO A 38 13.53 9.62 7.57
CA PRO A 38 13.40 8.43 8.40
C PRO A 38 14.62 7.55 8.18
N ASP A 39 15.16 7.01 9.27
CA ASP A 39 16.24 6.05 9.22
C ASP A 39 15.84 4.81 8.39
N SER A 40 16.83 4.04 7.94
CA SER A 40 16.60 2.87 7.08
C SER A 40 15.70 1.81 7.72
N ALA A 41 15.73 1.64 9.05
CA ALA A 41 14.87 0.70 9.75
C ALA A 41 13.42 1.20 9.79
N SER A 42 13.20 2.49 10.07
CA SER A 42 11.89 3.13 9.97
C SER A 42 11.31 3.06 8.56
N ARG A 43 12.14 3.24 7.52
CA ARG A 43 11.72 3.06 6.13
C ARG A 43 11.34 1.62 5.81
N ALA A 44 12.12 0.63 6.27
CA ALA A 44 11.81 -0.78 6.09
C ALA A 44 10.50 -1.16 6.79
N ARG A 45 10.32 -0.75 8.05
CA ARG A 45 9.09 -0.98 8.82
C ARG A 45 7.87 -0.35 8.16
N ARG A 46 7.99 0.88 7.65
CA ARG A 46 6.91 1.52 6.88
C ARG A 46 6.55 0.72 5.64
N ARG A 47 7.54 0.27 4.86
CA ARG A 47 7.30 -0.55 3.67
C ARG A 47 6.57 -1.85 4.02
N GLU A 48 6.99 -2.53 5.08
CA GLU A 48 6.33 -3.76 5.54
C GLU A 48 4.88 -3.50 5.99
N LEU A 49 4.65 -2.44 6.78
CA LEU A 49 3.31 -2.04 7.21
C LEU A 49 2.42 -1.71 6.01
N THR A 50 2.91 -0.94 5.04
CA THR A 50 2.16 -0.63 3.82
C THR A 50 1.85 -1.88 3.01
N ALA A 51 2.82 -2.80 2.83
CA ALA A 51 2.58 -4.05 2.11
C ALA A 51 1.52 -4.93 2.81
N ARG A 52 1.54 -5.00 4.14
CA ARG A 52 0.51 -5.69 4.94
C ARG A 52 -0.86 -5.02 4.81
N GLN A 53 -0.90 -3.69 4.87
CA GLN A 53 -2.12 -2.91 4.69
C GLN A 53 -2.73 -3.19 3.31
N ASP A 54 -1.93 -3.13 2.24
CA ASP A 54 -2.36 -3.39 0.88
C ASP A 54 -2.93 -4.82 0.73
N SER A 55 -2.26 -5.83 1.30
CA SER A 55 -2.75 -7.21 1.30
C SER A 55 -4.06 -7.37 2.07
N THR A 56 -4.22 -6.65 3.18
CA THR A 56 -5.43 -6.71 4.02
C THR A 56 -6.61 -6.02 3.31
N VAL A 57 -6.35 -4.90 2.63
CA VAL A 57 -7.35 -4.22 1.79
C VAL A 57 -7.77 -5.09 0.61
N ARG A 58 -6.82 -5.74 -0.08
CA ARG A 58 -7.12 -6.69 -1.17
C ARG A 58 -8.07 -7.80 -0.72
N ALA A 59 -7.96 -8.27 0.51
CA ALA A 59 -8.83 -9.31 1.07
C ALA A 59 -10.28 -8.86 1.31
N VAL A 60 -10.56 -7.55 1.37
CA VAL A 60 -11.92 -6.98 1.47
C VAL A 60 -12.61 -6.92 0.10
N LEU A 61 -11.83 -6.97 -0.97
CA LEU A 61 -12.31 -6.91 -2.34
C LEU A 61 -12.87 -8.26 -2.79
N THR A 62 -13.84 -8.24 -3.71
CA THR A 62 -14.36 -9.45 -4.35
C THR A 62 -13.30 -10.07 -5.28
N PRO A 63 -13.42 -11.35 -5.66
CA PRO A 63 -12.44 -12.00 -6.54
C PRO A 63 -12.21 -11.25 -7.86
N GLU A 64 -13.27 -10.70 -8.46
CA GLU A 64 -13.19 -9.90 -9.69
C GLU A 64 -12.43 -8.58 -9.47
N GLN A 65 -12.69 -7.91 -8.36
CA GLN A 65 -11.98 -6.68 -7.98
C GLN A 65 -10.50 -6.95 -7.65
N GLN A 66 -10.20 -8.11 -7.04
CA GLN A 66 -8.82 -8.52 -6.77
C GLN A 66 -8.01 -8.66 -8.06
N GLN A 67 -8.58 -9.20 -9.14
CA GLN A 67 -7.88 -9.30 -10.42
C GLN A 67 -7.48 -7.92 -10.98
N VAL A 68 -8.38 -6.93 -10.87
CA VAL A 68 -8.08 -5.54 -11.25
C VAL A 68 -7.00 -4.96 -10.34
N TRP A 69 -7.08 -5.21 -9.04
CA TRP A 69 -6.06 -4.79 -8.07
C TRP A 69 -4.69 -5.36 -8.41
N ASP A 70 -4.58 -6.67 -8.70
CA ASP A 70 -3.31 -7.32 -9.04
C ASP A 70 -2.73 -6.78 -10.35
N ARG A 71 -3.59 -6.53 -11.35
CA ARG A 71 -3.18 -5.85 -12.58
C ARG A 71 -2.63 -4.45 -12.29
N ASN A 72 -3.30 -3.68 -11.44
CA ASN A 72 -2.85 -2.34 -11.06
C ASN A 72 -1.53 -2.40 -10.29
N ALA A 73 -1.39 -3.37 -9.38
CA ALA A 73 -0.16 -3.59 -8.61
C ALA A 73 1.03 -3.95 -9.52
N ALA A 74 0.81 -4.79 -10.54
CA ALA A 74 1.81 -5.14 -11.53
C ALA A 74 2.20 -3.98 -12.44
N ASN A 75 1.27 -3.05 -12.70
CA ASN A 75 1.52 -1.83 -13.48
C ASN A 75 2.11 -0.69 -12.65
N MET A 76 2.06 -0.77 -11.32
CA MET A 76 2.85 0.15 -10.52
C MET A 76 4.32 -0.11 -10.83
N PRO A 77 5.13 0.93 -11.10
CA PRO A 77 6.57 0.77 -11.15
C PRO A 77 6.95 0.20 -9.79
N GLN A 78 7.22 -1.11 -9.79
CA GLN A 78 7.59 -1.85 -8.61
C GLN A 78 8.70 -1.03 -8.00
N ARG A 79 8.48 -0.48 -6.80
CA ARG A 79 9.55 0.03 -5.95
C ARG A 79 10.39 -1.19 -5.62
N ARG A 80 11.17 -1.67 -6.59
CA ARG A 80 12.05 -2.81 -6.48
C ARG A 80 12.88 -2.56 -5.23
N PRO A 81 12.84 -3.44 -4.22
CA PRO A 81 13.91 -3.48 -3.24
C PRO A 81 15.15 -4.00 -4.00
N GLY A 82 15.94 -3.10 -4.59
CA GLY A 82 17.23 -3.44 -5.22
C GLY A 82 17.38 -3.18 -6.73
N GLY A 83 17.23 -1.94 -7.18
CA GLY A 83 18.00 -1.44 -8.33
C GLY A 83 18.99 -0.41 -7.76
N GLY A 84 20.30 -0.61 -7.73
CA GLY A 84 21.04 -1.23 -8.82
C GLY A 84 20.76 -0.43 -10.09
N GLY A 85 21.06 0.87 -10.07
CA GLY A 85 21.07 1.65 -11.29
C GLY A 85 22.13 1.04 -12.22
N PRO A 86 21.80 0.69 -13.47
CA PRO A 86 22.81 0.54 -14.49
C PRO A 86 23.18 1.94 -15.00
N GLY A 87 24.45 2.31 -14.84
CA GLY A 87 25.20 3.32 -15.61
C GLY A 87 24.59 4.71 -15.79
N GLU A 88 25.24 5.73 -15.23
CA GLU A 88 26.23 6.55 -15.98
C GLU A 88 27.38 6.93 -15.05
#